data_AF-A0A0C2CVM1-F1
#
_entry.id   AF-A0A0C2CVM1-F1
#
_cell.length_a   1.000
_cell.length_b   1.000
_cell.length_c   1.000
_cell.angle_alpha   90.00
_cell.angle_beta   90.00
_cell.angle_gamma   90.00
#
_symmetry.space_group_name_H-M   'P 1'
#
loop_
_entity.id
_entity.type
_entity.pdbx_description
1 polymer ?
#
loop_
_entity_poly.entity_id
_entity_poly.type
_entity_poly.pdbx_seq_one_letter_code
_entity_poly.pdbx_strand_id
1 'polypeptide(L)'
;MRGGLRSTSIVLGALVLIASSLGCTEPIETIYVNEGVACVSVENGTDYIVTVDFPVCLSSSCDTLVKSSCDVQILFDAAGPEPRKHLLIHARATVRSESGSCTADCGLVQEVCELNVSDGDYTLVFGDHEGILTVPAVPGDEPLCLGG
;
A
#
# COMPACT_ATOMS: atom_id res chain seq x y z
N MET A 1 -25.40 -40.66 -76.55
CA MET A 1 -24.07 -41.28 -76.42
C MET A 1 -23.35 -40.55 -75.30
N ARG A 2 -23.32 -41.13 -74.09
CA ARG A 2 -22.22 -41.95 -73.50
C ARG A 2 -21.02 -41.10 -73.04
N GLY A 3 -20.73 -41.21 -71.73
CA GLY A 3 -19.50 -40.80 -71.05
C GLY A 3 -19.75 -39.68 -70.02
N GLY A 4 -19.70 -39.84 -68.71
CA GLY A 4 -19.08 -40.88 -67.87
C GLY A 4 -17.77 -40.35 -67.23
N LEU A 5 -17.59 -40.65 -65.93
CA LEU A 5 -16.47 -40.38 -64.98
C LEU A 5 -16.60 -39.06 -64.18
N ARG A 6 -16.94 -39.07 -62.88
CA ARG A 6 -16.24 -39.61 -61.68
C ARG A 6 -14.81 -39.10 -61.53
N SER A 7 -14.55 -38.26 -60.53
CA SER A 7 -13.73 -38.64 -59.36
C SER A 7 -13.49 -37.47 -58.41
N THR A 8 -13.56 -37.84 -57.14
CA THR A 8 -13.27 -37.12 -55.90
C THR A 8 -11.85 -36.60 -55.80
N SER A 9 -11.65 -35.42 -55.19
CA SER A 9 -10.42 -35.10 -54.46
C SER A 9 -10.77 -34.44 -53.12
N ILE A 10 -10.58 -35.24 -52.08
CA ILE A 10 -10.46 -34.90 -50.67
C ILE A 10 -9.24 -33.97 -50.54
N VAL A 11 -9.40 -32.76 -50.00
CA VAL A 11 -8.25 -31.94 -49.57
C VAL A 11 -8.45 -31.59 -48.11
N LEU A 12 -7.75 -32.37 -47.29
CA LEU A 12 -6.98 -31.98 -46.10
C LEU A 12 -7.65 -30.97 -45.16
N GLY A 13 -8.17 -31.50 -44.06
CA GLY A 13 -8.42 -30.74 -42.84
C GLY A 13 -7.12 -30.12 -42.33
N ALA A 14 -7.05 -28.79 -42.36
CA ALA A 14 -6.11 -28.03 -41.55
C ALA A 14 -6.71 -27.91 -40.14
N LEU A 15 -6.39 -28.89 -39.30
CA LEU A 15 -6.59 -28.79 -37.85
C LEU A 15 -5.63 -27.70 -37.35
N VAL A 16 -6.09 -26.46 -37.31
CA VAL A 16 -5.37 -25.37 -36.64
C VAL A 16 -5.49 -25.64 -35.14
N LEU A 17 -4.52 -26.38 -34.59
CA LEU A 17 -4.24 -26.40 -33.17
C LEU A 17 -3.78 -25.00 -32.78
N ILE A 18 -4.74 -24.14 -32.45
CA ILE A 18 -4.49 -22.92 -31.70
C ILE A 18 -3.94 -23.41 -30.36
N ALA A 19 -2.62 -23.43 -30.25
CA ALA A 19 -1.93 -23.54 -28.99
C ALA A 19 -2.34 -22.31 -28.17
N SER A 20 -3.38 -22.47 -27.35
CA SER A 20 -3.66 -21.59 -26.24
C SER A 20 -2.47 -21.73 -25.30
N SER A 21 -1.44 -20.90 -25.52
CA SER A 21 -0.43 -20.64 -24.52
C SER A 21 -1.19 -20.18 -23.28
N LEU A 22 -1.20 -21.05 -22.27
CA LEU A 22 -1.53 -20.68 -20.92
C LEU A 22 -0.66 -19.46 -20.61
N GLY A 23 -1.26 -18.28 -20.65
CA GLY A 23 -0.59 -17.05 -20.25
C GLY A 23 -0.29 -17.21 -18.78
N CYS A 24 0.95 -17.55 -18.44
CA CYS A 24 1.47 -17.31 -17.12
C CYS A 24 1.43 -15.79 -16.96
N THR A 25 0.37 -15.27 -16.34
CA THR A 25 0.38 -13.85 -15.99
C THR A 25 1.37 -13.68 -14.87
N GLU A 26 2.37 -12.83 -15.09
CA GLU A 26 3.35 -12.50 -14.08
C GLU A 26 2.68 -11.76 -12.92
N PRO A 27 3.14 -12.00 -11.68
CA PRO A 27 2.61 -11.27 -10.54
C PRO A 27 2.92 -9.77 -10.68
N ILE A 28 1.95 -8.93 -10.31
CA ILE A 28 2.06 -7.47 -10.35
C ILE A 28 2.40 -6.99 -8.94
N GLU A 29 3.38 -6.10 -8.80
CA GLU A 29 3.67 -5.44 -7.54
C GLU A 29 3.06 -4.04 -7.51
N THR A 30 2.30 -3.76 -6.45
CA THR A 30 1.75 -2.44 -6.14
C THR A 30 2.50 -1.88 -4.94
N ILE A 31 2.94 -0.63 -5.04
CA ILE A 31 3.70 0.07 -4.00
C ILE A 31 2.87 1.25 -3.52
N TYR A 32 2.63 1.31 -2.23
CA TYR A 32 1.94 2.39 -1.53
C TYR A 32 3.00 3.21 -0.78
N VAL A 33 3.00 4.53 -0.94
CA VAL A 33 3.97 5.43 -0.29
C VAL A 33 3.24 6.59 0.37
N ASN A 34 3.31 6.66 1.69
CA ASN A 34 2.60 7.64 2.52
C ASN A 34 1.09 7.72 2.21
N GLU A 35 0.49 6.57 1.92
CA GLU A 35 -0.94 6.42 1.68
C GLU A 35 -1.62 5.79 2.89
N GLY A 36 -2.93 6.04 3.03
CA GLY A 36 -3.73 5.53 4.12
C GLY A 36 -3.85 6.51 5.27
N VAL A 37 -3.85 5.99 6.50
CA VAL A 37 -4.03 6.78 7.72
C VAL A 37 -2.86 6.53 8.66
N ALA A 38 -2.23 7.61 9.14
CA ALA A 38 -1.19 7.57 10.16
C ALA A 38 -1.70 8.20 11.45
N CYS A 39 -1.68 7.46 12.56
CA CYS A 39 -2.14 7.89 13.88
C CYS A 39 -1.01 7.91 14.89
N VAL A 40 -0.85 9.01 15.64
CA VAL A 40 0.03 9.10 16.81
C VAL A 40 -0.79 8.82 18.07
N SER A 41 -0.34 7.87 18.88
CA SER A 41 -0.93 7.56 20.18
C SER A 41 0.13 7.43 21.26
N VAL A 42 -0.29 7.57 22.52
CA VAL A 42 0.55 7.40 23.70
C VAL A 42 0.31 6.03 24.32
N GLU A 43 1.35 5.22 24.50
CA GLU A 43 1.22 3.89 25.09
C GLU A 43 1.36 3.92 26.63
N ASN A 44 2.39 4.60 27.16
CA ASN A 44 2.72 4.59 28.59
C ASN A 44 2.95 5.99 29.19
N GLY A 45 2.31 7.01 28.64
CA GLY A 45 2.40 8.42 29.09
C GLY A 45 3.58 9.20 28.52
N THR A 46 4.71 8.53 28.26
CA THR A 46 5.92 9.13 27.66
C THR A 46 6.33 8.51 26.35
N ASP A 47 5.83 7.30 26.04
CA ASP A 47 6.19 6.56 24.84
C ASP A 47 5.12 6.79 23.78
N TYR A 48 5.51 7.43 22.69
CA TYR A 48 4.64 7.69 21.54
C TYR A 48 4.88 6.62 20.48
N ILE A 49 3.79 6.12 19.91
CA ILE A 49 3.83 5.22 18.76
C ILE A 49 3.07 5.86 17.61
N VAL A 50 3.60 5.67 16.41
CA VAL A 50 2.90 5.98 15.17
C VAL A 50 2.43 4.67 14.58
N THR A 51 1.13 4.59 14.30
CA THR A 51 0.52 3.47 13.59
C THR A 51 0.11 3.93 12.21
N VAL A 52 0.49 3.19 11.17
CA VAL A 52 0.12 3.48 9.79
C VAL A 52 -0.68 2.33 9.20
N ASP A 53 -1.91 2.61 8.79
CA ASP A 53 -2.80 1.66 8.14
C ASP A 53 -2.84 1.92 6.64
N PHE A 54 -2.32 0.98 5.85
CA PHE A 54 -2.38 1.01 4.39
C PHE A 54 -3.71 0.41 3.90
N PRO A 55 -4.45 1.11 3.01
CA PRO A 55 -5.71 0.63 2.46
C PRO A 55 -5.44 -0.37 1.33
N VAL A 56 -4.96 -1.55 1.70
CA VAL A 56 -4.62 -2.60 0.74
C VAL A 56 -5.78 -3.55 0.52
N CYS A 57 -6.16 -3.76 -0.74
CA CYS A 57 -7.03 -4.87 -1.07
C CYS A 57 -6.19 -6.14 -1.18
N LEU A 58 -6.20 -6.96 -0.13
CA LEU A 58 -5.51 -8.25 -0.10
C LEU A 58 -6.53 -9.37 -0.29
N SER A 59 -6.81 -9.74 -1.53
CA SER A 59 -7.50 -10.98 -1.82
C SER A 59 -6.73 -12.14 -1.20
N SER A 60 -7.36 -12.80 -0.23
CA SER A 60 -6.83 -13.90 0.60
C SER A 60 -6.22 -15.08 -0.18
N SER A 61 -6.46 -15.14 -1.49
CA SER A 61 -6.02 -16.20 -2.40
C SER A 61 -4.93 -15.80 -3.40
N CYS A 62 -4.62 -14.50 -3.57
CA CYS A 62 -3.74 -14.03 -4.66
C CYS A 62 -2.82 -12.86 -4.29
N ASP A 63 -3.09 -12.17 -3.18
CA ASP A 63 -2.29 -11.03 -2.75
C ASP A 63 -1.42 -11.41 -1.56
N THR A 64 -0.16 -11.00 -1.61
CA THR A 64 0.81 -11.21 -0.54
C THR A 64 1.50 -9.89 -0.21
N LEU A 65 1.49 -9.52 1.07
CA LEU A 65 2.33 -8.44 1.56
C LEU A 65 3.80 -8.86 1.44
N VAL A 66 4.55 -8.17 0.58
CA VAL A 66 5.98 -8.46 0.36
C VAL A 66 6.82 -7.79 1.43
N LYS A 67 6.52 -6.53 1.71
CA LYS A 67 7.24 -5.71 2.67
C LYS A 67 6.39 -4.52 3.09
N SER A 68 6.55 -4.12 4.33
CA SER A 68 6.02 -2.89 4.88
C SER A 68 7.07 -2.26 5.81
N SER A 69 7.00 -0.94 5.97
CA SER A 69 7.91 -0.19 6.83
C SER A 69 7.31 1.17 7.18
N CYS A 70 7.55 1.62 8.41
CA CYS A 70 7.37 3.00 8.85
C CYS A 70 8.68 3.57 9.45
N ASP A 71 8.92 4.86 9.24
CA ASP A 71 10.00 5.66 9.82
C ASP A 71 9.46 7.06 10.17
N VAL A 72 10.04 7.70 11.18
CA VAL A 72 9.70 9.09 11.55
C VAL A 72 10.94 9.95 11.64
N GLN A 73 10.94 11.07 10.92
CA GLN A 73 12.05 12.02 10.88
C GLN A 73 11.66 13.35 11.52
N ILE A 74 12.55 13.85 12.38
CA ILE A 74 12.39 15.16 13.01
C ILE A 74 13.22 16.18 12.24
N LEU A 75 12.56 17.16 11.64
CA LEU A 75 13.21 18.29 10.98
C LEU A 75 13.04 19.56 11.81
N PHE A 76 14.12 20.30 11.98
CA PHE A 76 14.13 21.59 12.67
C PHE A 76 14.37 22.68 11.65
N ASP A 77 13.37 23.53 11.43
CA ASP A 77 13.54 24.73 10.63
C ASP A 77 13.90 25.90 11.54
N ALA A 78 15.17 26.31 11.47
CA ALA A 78 15.70 27.46 12.18
C ALA A 78 15.53 28.78 11.40
N ALA A 79 14.97 28.76 10.19
CA ALA A 79 14.78 29.93 9.36
C ALA A 79 13.49 30.67 9.75
N GLY A 80 13.56 31.47 10.81
CA GLY A 80 12.46 32.34 11.22
C GLY A 80 12.63 32.91 12.62
N PRO A 81 11.75 33.85 13.03
CA PRO A 81 11.72 34.35 14.40
C PRO A 81 11.30 33.28 15.43
N GLU A 82 10.61 32.23 14.97
CA GLU A 82 10.23 31.08 15.80
C GLU A 82 10.68 29.78 15.12
N PRO A 83 11.48 28.93 15.80
CA PRO A 83 11.92 27.66 15.25
C PRO A 83 10.73 26.70 15.14
N ARG A 84 10.54 26.10 13.96
CA ARG A 84 9.47 25.13 13.73
C ARG A 84 10.03 23.71 13.78
N LYS A 85 9.34 22.83 14.51
CA LYS A 85 9.67 21.40 14.56
C LYS A 85 8.66 20.65 13.68
N HIS A 86 9.15 19.93 12.69
CA HIS A 86 8.34 19.07 11.83
C HIS A 86 8.62 17.61 12.14
N LEU A 87 7.57 16.80 12.24
CA LEU A 87 7.65 15.34 12.32
C LEU A 87 7.12 14.76 11.02
N LEU A 88 8.01 14.23 10.19
CA LEU A 88 7.67 13.65 8.92
C LEU A 88 7.55 12.14 9.10
N ILE A 89 6.33 11.63 8.93
CA ILE A 89 6.07 10.20 8.92
C ILE A 89 6.28 9.71 7.49
N HIS A 90 7.15 8.71 7.33
CA HIS A 90 7.40 8.03 6.08
C HIS A 90 6.98 6.58 6.19
N ALA A 91 6.05 6.16 5.34
CA ALA A 91 5.54 4.80 5.35
C ALA A 91 5.49 4.23 3.94
N ARG A 92 5.80 2.94 3.82
CA ARG A 92 5.76 2.23 2.54
C ARG A 92 5.26 0.81 2.72
N ALA A 93 4.38 0.37 1.84
CA ALA A 93 3.99 -1.03 1.70
C ALA A 93 4.13 -1.48 0.25
N THR A 94 4.58 -2.73 0.05
CA THR A 94 4.64 -3.40 -1.24
C THR A 94 3.79 -4.65 -1.17
N VAL A 95 2.78 -4.73 -2.03
CA VAL A 95 1.90 -5.89 -2.18
C VAL A 95 2.16 -6.52 -3.54
N ARG A 96 2.28 -7.84 -3.57
CA ARG A 96 2.35 -8.61 -4.80
C ARG A 96 1.02 -9.31 -5.03
N SER A 97 0.47 -9.13 -6.22
CA SER A 97 -0.80 -9.66 -6.66
C SER A 97 -0.60 -10.65 -7.80
N GLU A 98 -1.08 -11.87 -7.64
CA GLU A 98 -1.19 -12.83 -8.74
C GLU A 98 -2.48 -12.56 -9.51
N SER A 99 -2.42 -12.53 -10.85
CA SER A 99 -3.65 -12.34 -11.62
C SER A 99 -4.52 -13.61 -11.54
N GLY A 100 -5.77 -13.46 -11.15
CA GLY A 100 -6.75 -14.55 -11.11
C GLY A 100 -8.14 -14.03 -10.79
N SER A 101 -9.15 -14.91 -10.81
CA SER A 101 -10.50 -14.58 -10.33
C SER A 101 -10.53 -14.62 -8.81
N CYS A 102 -9.80 -13.70 -8.19
CA CYS A 102 -9.67 -13.66 -6.75
C CYS A 102 -10.73 -12.68 -6.21
N THR A 103 -11.44 -13.08 -5.16
CA THR A 103 -12.44 -12.22 -4.53
C THR A 103 -11.69 -11.12 -3.77
N ALA A 104 -11.90 -9.86 -4.13
CA ALA A 104 -11.26 -8.74 -3.46
C ALA A 104 -11.74 -8.65 -2.01
N ASP A 105 -10.97 -9.24 -1.09
CA ASP A 105 -11.12 -9.06 0.34
C ASP A 105 -10.27 -7.84 0.73
N CYS A 106 -10.89 -6.66 0.80
CA CYS A 106 -10.14 -5.47 1.19
C CYS A 106 -9.85 -5.47 2.70
N GLY A 107 -8.58 -5.32 3.07
CA GLY A 107 -8.09 -5.35 4.44
C GLY A 107 -7.22 -4.14 4.77
N LEU A 108 -6.58 -4.17 5.94
CA LEU A 108 -5.62 -3.16 6.35
C LEU A 108 -4.29 -3.85 6.64
N VAL A 109 -3.20 -3.30 6.10
CA VAL A 109 -1.85 -3.64 6.55
C VAL A 109 -1.42 -2.55 7.49
N GLN A 110 -1.10 -2.94 8.71
CA GLN A 110 -0.72 -2.02 9.78
C GLN A 110 0.80 -2.09 10.02
N GLU A 111 1.42 -0.94 10.11
CA GLU A 111 2.81 -0.77 10.54
C GLU A 111 2.88 0.10 11.79
N VAL A 112 3.83 -0.19 12.68
CA VAL A 112 4.05 0.56 13.90
C VAL A 112 5.50 1.01 13.97
N CYS A 113 5.72 2.27 14.28
CA CYS A 113 7.03 2.91 14.42
C CYS A 113 7.06 3.71 15.72
N GLU A 114 8.18 3.62 16.44
CA GLU A 114 8.38 4.37 17.68
C GLU A 114 8.64 5.85 17.39
N LEU A 115 8.04 6.74 18.18
CA LEU A 115 8.22 8.17 18.10
C LEU A 115 8.92 8.69 19.35
N ASN A 116 10.21 8.99 19.21
CA ASN A 116 11.03 9.54 20.29
C ASN A 116 11.14 11.06 20.14
N VAL A 117 10.28 11.79 20.86
CA VAL A 117 10.20 13.27 20.81
C VAL A 117 10.28 13.86 22.20
N SER A 118 10.80 15.08 22.29
CA SER A 118 10.78 15.85 23.53
C SER A 118 9.53 16.72 23.62
N ASP A 119 9.28 17.30 24.79
CA ASP A 119 8.16 18.21 24.99
C ASP A 119 8.16 19.40 23.99
N GLY A 120 6.95 19.80 23.61
CA GLY A 120 6.66 20.94 22.73
C GLY A 120 5.67 20.61 21.62
N ASP A 121 5.45 21.60 20.76
CA ASP A 121 4.57 21.48 19.60
C ASP A 121 5.36 21.08 18.36
N TYR A 122 4.76 20.18 17.57
CA TYR A 122 5.30 19.66 16.33
C TYR A 122 4.23 19.74 15.23
N THR A 123 4.63 20.18 14.04
CA THR A 123 3.83 19.96 12.84
C THR A 123 4.07 18.53 12.36
N LEU A 124 3.08 17.67 12.58
CA LEU A 124 3.07 16.32 12.05
C LEU A 124 2.70 16.35 10.56
N VAL A 125 3.43 15.62 9.74
CA VAL A 125 3.25 15.56 8.29
C VAL A 125 3.20 14.09 7.84
N PHE A 126 2.16 13.72 7.10
CA PHE A 126 2.02 12.40 6.47
C PHE A 126 1.36 12.55 5.10
N GLY A 127 2.08 12.17 4.04
CA GLY A 127 1.64 12.42 2.67
C GLY A 127 1.44 13.91 2.42
N ASP A 128 0.25 14.29 1.97
CA ASP A 128 -0.16 15.68 1.75
C ASP A 128 -0.94 16.29 2.95
N HIS A 129 -0.97 15.59 4.09
CA HIS A 129 -1.71 15.99 5.27
C HIS A 129 -0.79 16.51 6.37
N GLU A 130 -1.26 17.52 7.09
CA GLU A 130 -0.56 18.11 8.23
C GLU A 130 -1.49 18.26 9.44
N GLY A 131 -0.94 18.14 10.64
CA GLY A 131 -1.61 18.39 11.90
C GLY A 131 -0.65 18.86 12.99
N ILE A 132 -1.18 19.27 14.13
CA ILE A 132 -0.36 19.72 15.27
C ILE A 132 -0.39 18.65 16.35
N LEU A 133 0.80 18.15 16.70
CA LEU A 133 1.02 17.28 17.85
C LEU A 133 1.64 18.10 18.99
N THR A 134 1.01 18.08 20.16
CA THR A 134 1.55 18.69 21.39
C THR A 134 2.03 17.60 22.33
N VAL A 135 3.26 17.74 22.83
CA VAL A 135 3.92 16.79 23.75
C VAL A 135 4.25 17.50 25.08
N PRO A 136 3.90 16.92 26.24
CA PRO A 136 3.17 15.69 26.40
C PRO A 136 1.69 15.85 25.99
N ALA A 137 1.09 14.81 25.41
CA ALA A 137 -0.34 14.78 25.15
C ALA A 137 -1.12 14.76 26.48
N VAL A 138 -2.35 15.29 26.48
CA VAL A 138 -3.18 15.24 27.68
C VAL A 138 -3.68 13.80 27.85
N PRO A 139 -3.55 13.20 29.05
CA PRO A 139 -4.03 11.84 29.28
C PRO A 139 -5.53 11.71 28.97
N GLY A 140 -5.88 10.77 28.09
CA GLY A 140 -7.26 10.52 27.66
C GLY A 140 -7.66 11.19 26.34
N ASP A 141 -6.75 11.91 25.68
CA ASP A 141 -6.97 12.43 24.34
C ASP A 141 -7.06 11.29 23.31
N GLU A 142 -7.89 11.48 22.30
CA GLU A 142 -7.95 10.61 21.13
C GLU A 142 -6.64 10.71 20.31
N PRO A 143 -6.22 9.62 19.64
CA PRO A 143 -5.02 9.65 18.81
C PRO A 143 -5.14 10.71 17.70
N LEU A 144 -4.05 11.43 17.44
CA LEU A 144 -3.98 12.36 16.32
C LEU A 144 -3.74 11.58 15.03
N CYS A 145 -4.74 11.55 14.15
CA CYS A 145 -4.66 10.84 12.87
C CYS A 145 -4.62 11.80 11.68
N LEU A 146 -3.76 11.49 10.70
CA LEU A 146 -3.63 12.18 9.41
C LEU A 146 -3.84 11.19 8.26
N GLY A 147 -4.42 11.65 7.15
CA GLY A 147 -4.68 10.81 5.97
C GLY A 147 -6.15 10.43 5.78
N GLY A 148 -6.45 9.85 4.62
CA GLY A 148 -7.80 9.46 4.18
C GLY A 148 -7.93 9.30 2.68
#